data_AF-A0A2H0B838-F1
#
_entry.id   AF-A0A2H0B838-F1
#
_cell.length_a   1.000
_cell.length_b   1.000
_cell.length_c   1.000
_cell.angle_alpha   90.00
_cell.angle_beta   90.00
_cell.angle_gamma   90.00
#
_symmetry.space_group_name_H-M   'P 1'
#
loop_
_entity.id
_entity.type
_entity.pdbx_description
1 polymer ?
#
loop_
_entity_poly.entity_id
_entity_poly.type
_entity_poly.pdbx_seq_one_letter_code
_entity_poly.pdbx_strand_id
1 'polypeptide(L)'
;MPVLILKILLFLIEIVIVIAILIISLITILPPKIKNKKMLNRLRKTVGNNAFVCGKCWLRKNRNNLFEMYIEGDAYERGLVAGRLTKELFSFQEEVFINYLKKKIPGGI
;
A
#
# COMPACT_ATOMS: atom_id res chain seq x y z
N MET A 1 39.27 10.30 37.35
CA MET A 1 39.12 10.54 35.91
C MET A 1 38.37 9.42 35.16
N PRO A 2 38.73 8.12 35.24
CA PRO A 2 38.06 7.07 34.46
C PRO A 2 36.61 6.79 34.87
N VAL A 3 36.30 6.89 36.17
CA VAL A 3 34.94 6.66 36.70
C VAL A 3 33.96 7.75 36.24
N LEU A 4 34.42 8.99 36.07
CA LEU A 4 33.58 10.09 35.59
C LEU A 4 33.23 9.90 34.11
N ILE A 5 34.21 9.51 33.29
CA ILE A 5 34.02 9.20 31.87
C ILE A 5 33.03 8.04 31.69
N LEU A 6 33.16 6.99 32.51
CA LEU A 6 32.24 5.85 32.48
C LEU A 6 30.80 6.25 32.81
N LYS A 7 30.59 7.13 33.81
CA LYS A 7 29.25 7.64 34.17
C LYS A 7 28.62 8.46 33.04
N ILE A 8 29.41 9.31 32.37
CA ILE A 8 28.94 10.10 31.23
C ILE A 8 28.54 9.17 30.07
N LEU A 9 29.35 8.13 29.80
CA LEU A 9 29.04 7.16 28.76
C LEU A 9 27.74 6.39 29.03
N LEU A 10 27.53 5.94 30.27
CA LEU A 10 26.30 5.25 30.68
C LEU A 10 25.06 6.15 30.53
N PHE A 11 25.18 7.42 30.92
CA PHE A 11 24.10 8.39 30.77
C PHE A 11 23.77 8.68 29.29
N LEU A 12 24.78 8.78 28.42
CA LEU A 12 24.56 8.93 26.98
C LEU A 12 23.86 7.70 26.38
N ILE A 13 24.23 6.50 26.82
CA ILE A 13 23.57 5.25 26.41
C ILE A 13 22.10 5.26 26.84
N GLU A 14 21.81 5.68 28.07
CA GLU A 14 20.44 5.79 28.58
C GLU A 14 19.59 6.76 27.74
N ILE A 15 20.14 7.94 27.39
CA ILE A 15 19.48 8.89 26.50
C ILE A 15 19.19 8.27 25.13
N VAL A 16 20.15 7.56 24.54
CA VAL A 16 19.96 6.89 23.24
C VAL A 16 18.85 5.84 23.33
N ILE A 17 18.78 5.07 24.42
CA ILE A 17 17.73 4.07 24.65
C ILE A 17 16.35 4.75 24.76
N VAL A 18 16.25 5.83 25.52
CA VAL A 18 14.98 6.57 25.66
C VAL A 18 14.53 7.14 24.32
N ILE A 19 15.44 7.75 23.55
CA ILE A 19 15.14 8.26 22.21
C ILE A 19 14.69 7.13 21.28
N ALA A 20 15.35 5.97 21.31
CA ALA A 20 14.95 4.82 20.51
C ALA A 20 13.53 4.34 20.86
N ILE A 21 13.20 4.25 22.16
CA ILE A 21 11.85 3.88 22.62
C ILE A 21 10.80 4.89 22.15
N LEU A 22 11.09 6.18 22.24
CA LEU A 22 10.20 7.24 21.77
C LEU A 22 9.98 7.15 20.25
N ILE A 23 11.05 6.96 19.47
CA ILE A 23 10.95 6.78 18.02
C ILE A 23 10.07 5.58 17.70
N ILE A 24 10.34 4.41 18.30
CA ILE A 24 9.55 3.19 18.06
C ILE A 24 8.07 3.45 18.37
N SER A 25 7.77 4.10 19.50
CA SER A 25 6.40 4.38 19.93
C SER A 25 5.68 5.36 18.99
N LEU A 26 6.40 6.32 18.41
CA LEU A 26 5.83 7.31 17.47
C LEU A 26 5.58 6.72 16.08
N ILE A 27 6.45 5.81 15.61
CA ILE A 27 6.33 5.21 14.28
C ILE A 27 5.42 3.98 14.25
N THR A 28 5.07 3.40 15.41
CA THR A 28 4.14 2.28 15.49
C THR A 28 2.71 2.72 15.18
N ILE A 29 2.33 2.61 13.91
CA ILE A 29 0.95 2.80 13.46
C ILE A 29 0.25 1.44 13.55
N LEU A 30 -0.69 1.31 14.49
CA LEU A 30 -1.54 0.11 14.53
C LEU A 30 -2.40 0.06 13.27
N PRO A 31 -2.44 -1.09 12.55
CA PRO A 31 -3.31 -1.21 11.40
C PRO A 31 -4.76 -0.99 11.82
N PRO A 32 -5.58 -0.32 11.00
CA PRO A 32 -6.97 -0.07 11.33
C PRO A 32 -7.71 -1.41 11.50
N LYS A 33 -8.48 -1.53 12.59
CA LYS A 33 -9.31 -2.71 12.83
C LYS A 33 -10.45 -2.76 11.79
N ILE A 34 -10.49 -3.82 11.00
CA ILE A 34 -11.52 -4.01 9.97
C ILE A 34 -12.81 -4.52 10.63
N LYS A 35 -13.87 -3.71 10.60
CA LYS A 35 -15.17 -4.07 11.19
C LYS A 35 -15.91 -5.13 10.37
N ASN A 36 -15.84 -5.08 9.04
CA ASN A 36 -16.62 -5.92 8.14
C ASN A 36 -15.73 -6.68 7.15
N LYS A 37 -15.70 -8.01 7.24
CA LYS A 37 -14.93 -8.90 6.36
C LYS A 37 -15.79 -9.58 5.28
N LYS A 38 -17.06 -9.19 5.10
CA LYS A 38 -17.97 -9.83 4.12
C LYS A 38 -17.41 -9.81 2.69
N MET A 39 -16.64 -8.79 2.33
CA MET A 39 -16.06 -8.63 1.00
C MET A 39 -14.80 -9.49 0.77
N LEU A 40 -14.19 -10.07 1.81
CA LEU A 40 -12.95 -10.84 1.68
C LEU A 40 -13.11 -12.03 0.72
N ASN A 41 -14.27 -12.68 0.71
CA ASN A 41 -14.50 -13.88 -0.07
C ASN A 41 -15.06 -13.63 -1.48
N ARG A 42 -15.38 -12.37 -1.83
CA ARG A 42 -15.93 -12.07 -3.17
C ARG A 42 -14.84 -12.01 -4.23
N LEU A 43 -14.82 -13.00 -5.10
CA LEU A 43 -13.89 -13.04 -6.22
C LEU A 43 -14.36 -12.14 -7.38
N ARG A 44 -13.39 -11.63 -8.14
CA ARG A 44 -13.64 -10.93 -9.40
C ARG A 44 -14.13 -11.92 -10.45
N LYS A 45 -15.13 -11.53 -11.22
CA LYS A 45 -15.60 -12.25 -12.41
C LYS A 45 -15.32 -11.42 -13.65
N THR A 46 -14.86 -12.07 -14.71
CA THR A 46 -14.74 -11.47 -16.03
C THR A 46 -16.08 -11.64 -16.75
N VAL A 47 -16.66 -10.54 -17.22
CA VAL A 47 -18.00 -10.53 -17.84
C VAL A 47 -17.97 -10.10 -19.31
N GLY A 48 -16.81 -9.69 -19.81
CA GLY A 48 -16.61 -9.31 -21.20
C GLY A 48 -15.16 -8.91 -21.45
N ASN A 49 -14.89 -8.41 -22.65
CA ASN A 49 -13.55 -7.97 -23.01
C ASN A 49 -13.19 -6.69 -22.23
N ASN A 50 -12.16 -6.76 -21.39
CA ASN A 50 -11.80 -5.68 -20.46
C ASN A 50 -12.97 -5.21 -19.57
N ALA A 51 -13.85 -6.13 -19.19
CA ALA A 51 -14.98 -5.87 -18.31
C ALA A 51 -15.03 -6.88 -17.15
N PHE A 52 -15.02 -6.35 -15.92
CA PHE A 52 -14.87 -7.11 -14.70
C PHE A 52 -15.91 -6.65 -13.66
N VAL A 53 -16.39 -7.59 -12.85
CA VAL A 53 -17.38 -7.34 -11.80
C VAL A 53 -16.95 -8.00 -10.49
N CYS A 54 -17.19 -7.34 -9.37
CA CYS A 54 -17.02 -7.86 -8.02
C CYS A 54 -18.22 -7.45 -7.16
N GLY A 55 -19.22 -8.32 -7.06
CA GLY A 55 -20.50 -7.96 -6.43
C GLY A 55 -21.26 -6.94 -7.28
N LYS A 56 -21.55 -5.76 -6.69
CA LYS A 56 -22.19 -4.63 -7.38
C LYS A 56 -21.19 -3.68 -8.05
N CYS A 57 -19.91 -3.78 -7.69
CA CYS A 57 -18.84 -2.97 -8.24
C CYS A 57 -18.35 -3.53 -9.58
N TRP A 58 -17.89 -2.66 -10.47
CA TRP A 58 -17.46 -3.07 -11.81
C TRP A 58 -16.38 -2.15 -12.37
N LEU A 59 -15.64 -2.69 -13.32
CA LEU A 59 -14.64 -2.00 -14.12
C LEU A 59 -14.86 -2.40 -15.58
N ARG A 60 -14.94 -1.44 -16.50
CA ARG A 60 -15.07 -1.73 -17.93
C ARG A 60 -14.32 -0.73 -18.78
N LYS A 61 -13.88 -1.15 -19.96
CA LYS A 61 -13.41 -0.24 -20.99
C LYS A 61 -14.59 0.25 -21.83
N ASN A 62 -14.72 1.57 -21.99
CA ASN A 62 -15.76 2.16 -22.83
C ASN A 62 -15.33 2.22 -24.30
N ARG A 63 -16.23 2.70 -25.17
CA ARG A 63 -16.00 2.79 -26.62
C ARG A 63 -14.88 3.76 -27.00
N ASN A 64 -14.58 4.72 -26.13
CA ASN A 64 -13.52 5.71 -26.28
C ASN A 64 -12.17 5.20 -25.73
N ASN A 65 -12.04 3.89 -25.46
CA ASN A 65 -10.86 3.26 -24.88
C ASN A 65 -10.50 3.74 -23.46
N LEU A 66 -11.41 4.39 -22.74
CA LEU A 66 -11.21 4.78 -21.34
C LEU A 66 -11.74 3.71 -20.40
N PHE A 67 -11.07 3.51 -19.27
CA PHE A 67 -11.57 2.63 -18.22
C PHE A 67 -12.48 3.40 -17.27
N GLU A 68 -13.68 2.86 -17.06
CA GLU A 68 -14.68 3.36 -16.11
C GLU A 68 -14.81 2.36 -14.96
N MET A 69 -14.77 2.85 -13.73
CA MET A 69 -14.87 2.03 -12.52
C MET A 69 -15.95 2.57 -11.58
N TYR A 70 -16.83 1.68 -11.13
CA TYR A 70 -17.79 1.94 -10.06
C TYR A 70 -17.46 1.10 -8.84
N ILE A 71 -17.35 1.75 -7.68
CA ILE A 71 -17.08 1.12 -6.39
C ILE A 71 -17.99 1.71 -5.31
N GLU A 72 -18.45 0.86 -4.40
CA GLU A 72 -19.28 1.23 -3.25
C GLU A 72 -18.80 0.48 -2.00
N GLY A 73 -19.29 0.88 -0.83
CA GLY A 73 -18.92 0.28 0.47
C GLY A 73 -18.05 1.20 1.33
N ASP A 74 -17.58 0.66 2.45
CA ASP A 74 -16.68 1.38 3.36
C ASP A 74 -15.26 1.57 2.78
N ALA A 75 -14.40 2.32 3.45
CA ALA A 75 -13.05 2.61 2.94
C ALA A 75 -12.22 1.35 2.66
N TYR A 76 -12.34 0.32 3.51
CA TYR A 76 -11.62 -0.94 3.35
C TYR A 76 -12.17 -1.74 2.16
N GLU A 77 -13.49 -1.86 2.06
CA GLU A 77 -14.17 -2.58 0.98
C GLU A 77 -13.87 -1.94 -0.38
N ARG A 78 -13.91 -0.60 -0.48
CA ARG A 78 -13.57 0.12 -1.70
C ARG A 78 -12.13 -0.15 -2.14
N GLY A 79 -11.16 -0.09 -1.21
CA GLY A 79 -9.76 -0.37 -1.53
C GLY A 79 -9.54 -1.81 -2.00
N LEU A 80 -10.14 -2.77 -1.29
CA LEU A 80 -10.06 -4.19 -1.63
C LEU A 80 -10.65 -4.48 -3.02
N VAL A 81 -11.84 -3.95 -3.30
CA VAL A 81 -12.55 -4.17 -4.56
C VAL A 81 -11.86 -3.45 -5.72
N ALA A 82 -11.41 -2.21 -5.52
CA ALA A 82 -10.63 -1.48 -6.51
C ALA A 82 -9.41 -2.30 -6.93
N GLY A 83 -8.56 -2.71 -5.97
CA GLY A 83 -7.36 -3.50 -6.27
C GLY A 83 -7.65 -4.81 -7.00
N ARG A 84 -8.76 -5.49 -6.66
CA ARG A 84 -9.19 -6.71 -7.38
C ARG A 84 -9.59 -6.42 -8.81
N LEU A 85 -10.42 -5.39 -9.02
CA LEU A 85 -10.92 -5.04 -10.35
C LEU A 85 -9.78 -4.59 -11.27
N THR A 86 -8.84 -3.80 -10.77
CA THR A 86 -7.76 -3.18 -11.54
C THR A 86 -6.46 -3.97 -11.58
N LYS A 87 -6.45 -5.25 -11.18
CA LYS A 87 -5.22 -6.07 -11.02
C LYS A 87 -4.28 -5.96 -12.22
N GLU A 88 -4.76 -6.24 -13.43
CA GLU A 88 -3.93 -6.22 -14.65
C GLU A 88 -3.55 -4.80 -15.06
N LEU A 89 -4.41 -3.80 -14.83
CA LEU A 89 -4.07 -2.41 -15.14
C LEU A 89 -2.94 -1.90 -14.26
N PHE A 90 -2.97 -2.21 -12.96
CA PHE A 90 -1.89 -1.81 -12.05
C PHE A 90 -0.59 -2.49 -12.43
N SER A 91 -0.59 -3.79 -12.71
CA SER A 91 0.62 -4.50 -13.16
C SER A 91 1.19 -3.89 -14.43
N PHE A 92 0.36 -3.53 -15.40
CA PHE A 92 0.80 -2.86 -16.62
C PHE A 92 1.38 -1.46 -16.34
N GLN A 93 0.72 -0.65 -15.51
CA GLN A 93 1.22 0.68 -15.15
C GLN A 93 2.56 0.62 -14.41
N GLU A 94 2.70 -0.33 -13.50
CA GLU A 94 3.93 -0.57 -12.76
C GLU A 94 5.07 -0.97 -13.70
N GLU A 95 4.84 -1.91 -14.61
CA GLU A 95 5.83 -2.31 -15.61
C GLU A 95 6.28 -1.13 -16.48
N VAL A 96 5.33 -0.35 -17.01
CA VAL A 96 5.62 0.85 -17.81
C VAL A 96 6.44 1.86 -17.02
N PHE A 97 6.07 2.09 -15.75
CA PHE A 97 6.77 3.02 -14.87
C PHE A 97 8.21 2.57 -14.57
N ILE A 98 8.41 1.31 -14.19
CA ILE A 98 9.74 0.75 -13.89
C ILE A 98 10.62 0.77 -15.14
N ASN A 99 10.08 0.39 -16.30
CA ASN A 99 10.82 0.44 -17.56
C ASN A 99 11.22 1.87 -17.93
N TYR A 100 10.33 2.84 -17.68
CA TYR A 100 10.64 4.25 -17.87
C TYR A 100 11.76 4.73 -16.93
N LEU A 101 11.71 4.36 -15.64
CA LEU A 101 12.76 4.72 -14.67
C LEU A 101 14.12 4.15 -15.07
N LYS A 102 14.19 2.87 -15.44
CA LYS A 102 15.44 2.21 -15.91
C LYS A 102 16.07 2.94 -17.10
N LYS A 103 15.24 3.49 -18.00
CA LYS A 103 15.72 4.26 -19.15
C LYS A 103 16.22 5.66 -18.77
N LYS A 104 15.66 6.27 -17.72
CA LYS A 104 15.93 7.66 -17.36
C LYS A 104 17.04 7.83 -16.32
N ILE A 105 17.30 6.83 -15.49
CA ILE A 105 18.34 6.87 -14.46
C ILE A 105 19.60 6.16 -15.00
N PRO A 106 20.65 6.88 -15.40
CA PRO A 106 21.90 6.26 -15.83
C PRO A 106 22.58 5.56 -14.64
N GLY A 107 22.90 4.28 -14.81
CA GLY A 107 23.50 3.44 -13.75
C GLY A 107 22.60 2.31 -13.23
N GLY A 108 21.32 2.27 -13.63
CA GLY A 108 20.37 1.24 -13.21
C GLY A 108 19.78 1.47 -11.80
N ILE A 109 18.85 0.59 -11.42
CA ILE A 109 18.41 0.36 -10.03
C ILE A 109 18.92 -1.03 -9.66
#